data_AF-A0A7S1GFD9-F1
#
_entry.id   AF-A0A7S1GFD9-F1
#
_cell.length_a   1.000
_cell.length_b   1.000
_cell.length_c   1.000
_cell.angle_alpha   90.00
_cell.angle_beta   90.00
_cell.angle_gamma   90.00
#
_symmetry.space_group_name_H-M   'P 1'
#
loop_
_entity.id
_entity.type
_entity.pdbx_description
1 polymer ?
#
loop_
_entity_poly.entity_id
_entity_poly.type
_entity_poly.pdbx_seq_one_letter_code
_entity_poly.pdbx_strand_id
1 'polypeptide(L)'
;MRPYKIINICSGEKGCPKSAGGFAWRFHGSGKRTQLVGERAIDGKEVECRDIKTGEVLNTYKSIRSAAELTGLSRAIISSICKKTRRDPECGGFFWCFKGDDDARPWARKRNPSGKPVEQVCLETGKCIAQFDSATEAIKQLVKDGAVAAEKWEMYKKSR
;
A
#
# COMPACT_ATOMS: atom_id res chain seq x y z
N MET A 1 7.53 -3.43 40.40
CA MET A 1 6.83 -2.77 39.27
C MET A 1 6.18 -1.49 39.79
N ARG A 2 6.29 -0.35 39.10
CA ARG A 2 5.76 0.91 39.60
C ARG A 2 4.24 1.03 39.29
N PRO A 3 3.38 1.48 40.24
CA PRO A 3 1.93 1.52 40.07
C PRO A 3 1.45 2.27 38.82
N TYR A 4 2.12 3.36 38.44
CA TYR A 4 1.76 4.14 37.25
C TYR A 4 1.78 3.33 35.95
N LYS A 5 2.58 2.26 35.87
CA LYS A 5 2.64 1.41 34.68
C LYS A 5 1.32 0.68 34.46
N ILE A 6 0.67 0.21 35.53
CA ILE A 6 -0.63 -0.45 35.47
C ILE A 6 -1.72 0.57 35.17
N ILE A 7 -1.66 1.75 35.81
CA ILE A 7 -2.63 2.84 35.58
C ILE A 7 -2.64 3.28 34.12
N ASN A 8 -1.46 3.43 33.50
CA ASN A 8 -1.33 3.80 32.08
C ASN A 8 -1.88 2.71 31.13
N ILE A 9 -1.74 1.43 31.50
CA ILE A 9 -2.34 0.32 30.72
C ILE A 9 -3.86 0.38 30.82
N CYS A 10 -4.40 0.62 32.03
CA CYS A 10 -5.83 0.73 32.26
C CYS A 10 -6.46 1.96 31.56
N SER A 11 -5.73 3.08 31.47
CA SER A 11 -6.21 4.31 30.80
C SER A 11 -6.28 4.14 29.27
N GLY A 12 -5.34 3.39 28.69
CA GLY A 12 -5.33 3.07 27.25
C GLY A 12 -4.95 4.24 26.35
N GLU A 13 -4.15 5.19 26.85
CA GLU A 13 -3.64 6.30 26.06
C GLU A 13 -2.73 5.83 24.91
N LYS A 14 -2.67 6.60 23.82
CA LYS A 14 -1.83 6.27 22.65
C LYS A 14 -0.37 6.10 23.08
N GLY A 15 0.24 4.99 22.69
CA GLY A 15 1.64 4.66 23.03
C GLY A 15 1.82 3.95 24.37
N CYS A 16 0.74 3.69 25.13
CA CYS A 16 0.84 2.92 26.35
C CYS A 16 1.14 1.43 26.09
N PRO A 17 1.86 0.76 27.00
CA PRO A 17 2.05 -0.69 26.94
C PRO A 17 0.70 -1.42 26.92
N LYS A 18 0.61 -2.55 26.22
CA LYS A 18 -0.61 -3.39 26.20
C LYS A 18 -0.70 -4.39 27.36
N SER A 19 0.41 -4.60 28.05
CA SER A 19 0.50 -5.54 29.16
C SER A 19 1.61 -5.14 30.13
N ALA A 20 1.54 -5.68 31.34
CA ALA A 20 2.61 -5.62 32.31
C ALA A 20 2.67 -6.95 33.07
N GLY A 21 3.86 -7.53 33.16
CA GLY A 21 4.09 -8.79 33.86
C GLY A 21 3.41 -10.00 33.20
N GLY A 22 3.11 -9.94 31.89
CA GLY A 22 2.36 -10.99 31.19
C GLY A 22 0.84 -10.88 31.32
N PHE A 23 0.34 -9.91 32.10
CA PHE A 23 -1.09 -9.70 32.31
C PHE A 23 -1.58 -8.44 31.61
N ALA A 24 -2.84 -8.46 31.19
CA ALA A 24 -3.57 -7.28 30.76
C ALA A 24 -4.33 -6.69 31.95
N TRP A 25 -4.45 -5.38 32.00
CA TRP A 25 -5.02 -4.65 33.12
C TRP A 25 -6.17 -3.76 32.63
N ARG A 26 -7.28 -3.74 33.38
CA ARG A 26 -8.43 -2.87 33.12
C ARG A 26 -9.06 -2.43 34.44
N PHE A 27 -9.71 -1.26 34.44
CA PHE A 27 -10.51 -0.85 35.59
C PHE A 27 -11.75 -1.74 35.75
N HIS A 28 -12.08 -2.02 37.01
CA HIS A 28 -13.32 -2.72 37.36
C HIS A 28 -14.53 -1.95 36.83
N GLY A 29 -15.52 -2.65 36.26
CA GLY A 29 -16.72 -2.04 35.69
C GLY A 29 -16.54 -1.30 34.36
N SER A 30 -15.32 -1.24 33.79
CA SER A 30 -15.06 -0.46 32.56
C SER A 30 -15.78 -0.98 31.29
N GLY A 31 -16.33 -2.19 31.29
CA GLY A 31 -16.99 -2.81 30.13
C GLY A 31 -16.06 -3.10 28.93
N LYS A 32 -14.83 -2.58 28.93
CA LYS A 32 -13.85 -2.78 27.87
C LYS A 32 -13.43 -4.24 27.80
N ARG A 33 -13.59 -4.85 26.64
CA ARG A 33 -13.07 -6.19 26.35
C ARG A 33 -11.55 -6.13 26.23
N THR A 34 -10.87 -7.01 26.93
CA THR A 34 -9.43 -7.22 26.79
C THR A 34 -9.20 -8.21 25.65
N GLN A 35 -8.34 -7.85 24.69
CA GLN A 35 -7.90 -8.76 23.63
C GLN A 35 -7.00 -9.85 24.24
N LEU A 36 -7.41 -11.10 24.16
CA LEU A 36 -6.62 -12.22 24.67
C LEU A 36 -5.43 -12.54 23.76
N VAL A 37 -4.41 -13.20 24.30
CA VAL A 37 -3.28 -13.69 23.52
C VAL A 37 -3.79 -14.67 22.46
N GLY A 38 -3.52 -14.37 21.19
CA GLY A 38 -4.01 -15.16 20.04
C GLY A 38 -5.35 -14.69 19.48
N GLU A 39 -6.14 -13.88 20.21
CA GLU A 39 -7.29 -13.20 19.62
C GLU A 39 -6.79 -12.15 18.63
N ARG A 40 -7.32 -12.19 17.40
CA ARG A 40 -7.09 -11.12 16.43
C ARG A 40 -8.05 -9.98 16.75
N ALA A 41 -7.60 -8.74 16.58
CA ALA A 41 -8.41 -7.55 16.86
C ALA A 41 -9.74 -7.67 16.10
N ILE A 42 -10.85 -7.64 16.84
CA ILE A 42 -12.16 -8.08 16.35
C ILE A 42 -12.75 -7.04 15.40
N ASP A 43 -12.41 -5.77 15.58
CA ASP A 43 -13.04 -4.69 14.81
C ASP A 43 -11.97 -3.93 14.04
N GLY A 44 -11.58 -4.49 12.89
CA GLY A 44 -10.99 -3.66 11.84
C GLY A 44 -12.01 -2.60 11.42
N LYS A 45 -11.57 -1.41 10.97
CA LYS A 45 -12.48 -0.39 10.43
C LYS A 45 -13.42 -1.00 9.38
N GLU A 46 -14.69 -0.60 9.43
CA GLU A 46 -15.67 -0.94 8.40
C GLU A 46 -15.19 -0.46 7.03
N VAL A 47 -15.49 -1.24 6.00
CA VAL A 47 -15.12 -0.93 4.62
C VAL A 47 -16.31 -1.04 3.72
N GLU A 48 -16.33 -0.19 2.70
CA GLU A 48 -17.37 -0.16 1.69
C GLU A 48 -16.78 -0.63 0.36
N CYS A 49 -17.52 -1.49 -0.36
CA CYS A 49 -17.28 -1.69 -1.78
C CYS A 49 -18.22 -0.78 -2.55
N ARG A 50 -17.65 0.00 -3.47
CA ARG A 50 -18.36 0.96 -4.28
C ARG A 50 -18.24 0.63 -5.76
N ASP A 51 -19.25 1.00 -6.52
CA ASP A 51 -19.19 0.91 -7.98
C ASP A 51 -18.12 1.87 -8.52
N ILE A 52 -17.35 1.41 -9.49
CA ILE A 52 -16.22 2.16 -10.05
C ILE A 52 -16.70 3.37 -10.87
N LYS A 53 -17.85 3.25 -11.54
CA LYS A 53 -18.38 4.25 -12.48
C LYS A 53 -19.28 5.25 -11.77
N THR A 54 -20.16 4.79 -10.90
CA THR A 54 -21.13 5.65 -10.19
C THR A 54 -20.57 6.19 -8.89
N GLY A 55 -19.70 5.42 -8.21
CA GLY A 55 -19.22 5.72 -6.87
C GLY A 55 -20.22 5.33 -5.77
N GLU A 56 -21.32 4.66 -6.13
CA GLU A 56 -22.35 4.25 -5.17
C GLU A 56 -21.87 3.11 -4.29
N VAL A 57 -22.26 3.15 -3.01
CA VAL A 57 -21.98 2.07 -2.07
C VAL A 57 -22.83 0.85 -2.44
N LEU A 58 -22.17 -0.22 -2.86
CA LEU A 58 -22.80 -1.49 -3.20
C LEU A 58 -22.96 -2.37 -1.96
N ASN A 59 -21.96 -2.38 -1.08
CA ASN A 59 -22.02 -3.15 0.15
C ASN A 59 -21.09 -2.57 1.24
N THR A 60 -21.45 -2.79 2.50
CA THR A 60 -20.65 -2.40 3.67
C THR A 60 -20.30 -3.63 4.49
N TYR A 61 -19.02 -3.79 4.80
CA TYR A 61 -18.49 -4.91 5.55
C TYR A 61 -17.95 -4.42 6.89
N LYS A 62 -18.12 -5.24 7.92
CA LYS A 62 -17.64 -4.95 9.28
C LYS A 62 -16.13 -4.77 9.34
N SER A 63 -15.38 -5.37 8.40
CA SER A 63 -13.94 -5.18 8.28
C SER A 63 -13.42 -5.66 6.92
N ILE A 64 -12.17 -5.28 6.59
CA ILE A 64 -11.42 -5.82 5.45
C ILE A 64 -11.39 -7.36 5.45
N ARG A 65 -11.34 -7.98 6.63
CA ARG A 65 -11.32 -9.44 6.76
C ARG A 65 -12.65 -10.03 6.29
N SER A 66 -13.76 -9.52 6.81
CA SER A 66 -15.10 -9.97 6.42
C SER A 66 -15.34 -9.75 4.93
N ALA A 67 -14.90 -8.62 4.39
CA ALA A 67 -14.94 -8.36 2.95
C ALA A 67 -14.17 -9.43 2.15
N ALA A 68 -12.93 -9.73 2.54
CA ALA A 68 -12.11 -10.73 1.87
C ALA A 68 -12.68 -12.15 1.97
N GLU A 69 -13.23 -12.54 3.12
CA GLU A 69 -13.85 -13.86 3.31
C GLU A 69 -15.09 -14.03 2.44
N LEU A 70 -15.93 -12.99 2.32
CA LEU A 70 -17.15 -13.04 1.51
C LEU A 70 -16.91 -12.88 0.01
N THR A 71 -15.89 -12.11 -0.39
CA THR A 71 -15.59 -11.85 -1.81
C THR A 71 -14.52 -12.77 -2.39
N GLY A 72 -13.80 -13.52 -1.56
CA GLY A 72 -12.63 -14.31 -1.96
C GLY A 72 -11.40 -13.47 -2.35
N LEU A 73 -11.44 -12.14 -2.15
CA LEU A 73 -10.36 -11.23 -2.53
C LEU A 73 -9.26 -11.18 -1.45
N SER A 74 -8.06 -10.74 -1.85
CA SER A 74 -6.94 -10.61 -0.92
C SER A 74 -7.12 -9.44 0.04
N ARG A 75 -7.06 -9.73 1.35
CA ARG A 75 -7.04 -8.72 2.43
C ARG A 75 -5.96 -7.65 2.23
N ALA A 76 -4.79 -8.05 1.75
CA ALA A 76 -3.68 -7.13 1.51
C ALA A 76 -4.00 -6.15 0.37
N ILE A 77 -4.70 -6.63 -0.66
CA ILE A 77 -5.11 -5.81 -1.80
C ILE A 77 -6.19 -4.82 -1.37
N ILE A 78 -7.26 -5.28 -0.71
CA ILE A 78 -8.31 -4.39 -0.18
C ILE A 78 -7.70 -3.32 0.73
N SER A 79 -6.83 -3.71 1.68
CA SER A 79 -6.19 -2.75 2.59
C SER A 79 -5.32 -1.72 1.87
N SER A 80 -4.62 -2.10 0.80
CA SER A 80 -3.77 -1.16 0.05
C SER A 80 -4.58 -0.24 -0.86
N ILE A 81 -5.78 -0.67 -1.29
CA ILE A 81 -6.74 0.22 -1.95
C ILE A 81 -7.24 1.27 -0.97
N CYS A 82 -7.80 0.87 0.18
CA CYS A 82 -8.36 1.82 1.15
C CYS A 82 -7.31 2.83 1.66
N LYS A 83 -6.02 2.44 1.68
CA LYS A 83 -4.90 3.32 2.07
C LYS A 83 -4.29 4.11 0.90
N LYS A 84 -4.76 3.89 -0.33
CA LYS A 84 -4.22 4.51 -1.56
C LYS A 84 -2.72 4.28 -1.78
N THR A 85 -2.17 3.18 -1.27
CA THR A 85 -0.73 2.88 -1.35
C THR A 85 -0.35 2.09 -2.59
N ARG A 86 -1.32 1.52 -3.30
CA ARG A 86 -1.10 0.75 -4.53
C ARG A 86 -1.41 1.57 -5.78
N ARG A 87 -0.93 1.06 -6.92
CA ARG A 87 -1.10 1.68 -8.24
C ARG A 87 -2.52 1.61 -8.77
N ASP A 88 -3.16 0.45 -8.64
CA ASP A 88 -4.51 0.21 -9.17
C ASP A 88 -5.55 0.48 -8.08
N PRO A 89 -6.58 1.31 -8.36
CA PRO A 89 -7.58 1.68 -7.38
C PRO A 89 -8.67 0.62 -7.19
N GLU A 90 -8.64 -0.47 -7.95
CA GLU A 90 -9.70 -1.47 -7.99
C GLU A 90 -9.20 -2.88 -7.66
N CYS A 91 -10.10 -3.70 -7.16
CA CYS A 91 -9.91 -5.14 -7.03
C CYS A 91 -11.26 -5.85 -7.12
N GLY A 92 -11.32 -6.92 -7.92
CA GLY A 92 -12.55 -7.67 -8.15
C GLY A 92 -13.64 -6.88 -8.87
N GLY A 93 -13.29 -5.80 -9.60
CA GLY A 93 -14.26 -4.93 -10.26
C GLY A 93 -14.90 -3.89 -9.33
N PHE A 94 -14.38 -3.71 -8.10
CA PHE A 94 -14.90 -2.74 -7.14
C PHE A 94 -13.82 -1.77 -6.66
N PHE A 95 -14.27 -0.57 -6.28
CA PHE A 95 -13.49 0.38 -5.50
C PHE A 95 -13.72 0.15 -4.00
N TRP A 96 -12.67 0.27 -3.18
CA TRP A 96 -12.73 -0.03 -1.74
C TRP A 96 -12.25 1.15 -0.92
N CYS A 97 -13.05 1.62 0.04
CA CYS A 97 -12.69 2.69 0.97
C CYS A 97 -13.09 2.33 2.40
N PHE A 98 -12.52 3.02 3.40
CA PHE A 98 -13.07 2.90 4.75
C PHE A 98 -14.39 3.64 4.83
N LYS A 99 -15.31 3.11 5.62
CA LYS A 99 -16.57 3.79 5.88
C LYS A 99 -16.30 5.16 6.50
N GLY A 100 -16.93 6.19 5.94
CA GLY A 100 -16.74 7.58 6.34
C GLY A 100 -15.56 8.29 5.66
N ASP A 101 -14.82 7.63 4.76
CA ASP A 101 -13.92 8.33 3.85
C ASP A 101 -14.76 9.02 2.75
N ASP A 102 -14.44 10.28 2.43
CA ASP A 102 -15.10 11.09 1.39
C ASP A 102 -14.75 10.66 -0.05
N ASP A 103 -14.16 9.48 -0.21
CA ASP A 103 -13.71 8.97 -1.49
C ASP A 103 -14.87 8.46 -2.33
N ALA A 104 -15.53 9.38 -3.04
CA ALA A 104 -16.63 9.04 -3.94
C ALA A 104 -16.17 8.22 -5.15
N ARG A 105 -14.90 8.30 -5.57
CA ARG A 105 -14.41 7.69 -6.82
C ARG A 105 -12.96 7.18 -6.71
N PRO A 106 -12.60 6.14 -7.50
CA PRO A 106 -11.23 5.66 -7.62
C PRO A 106 -10.29 6.72 -8.20
N TRP A 107 -9.05 6.78 -7.70
CA TRP A 107 -8.01 7.66 -8.26
C TRP A 107 -7.54 7.15 -9.63
N ALA A 108 -7.03 8.05 -10.47
CA ALA A 108 -6.50 7.67 -11.78
C ALA A 108 -5.36 6.64 -11.63
N ARG A 109 -5.47 5.53 -12.35
CA ARG A 109 -4.41 4.50 -12.39
C ARG A 109 -3.11 5.16 -12.84
N LYS A 110 -2.12 5.25 -11.93
CA LYS A 110 -0.81 5.80 -12.26
C LYS A 110 -0.23 4.95 -13.40
N ARG A 111 -0.02 5.47 -14.61
CA ARG A 111 0.61 4.68 -15.70
C ARG A 111 2.05 4.36 -15.34
N ASN A 112 2.54 3.17 -15.70
CA ASN A 112 3.94 2.84 -15.48
C ASN A 112 4.78 3.74 -16.41
N PRO A 113 5.83 4.42 -15.92
CA PRO A 113 6.67 5.27 -16.77
C PRO A 113 7.32 4.49 -17.92
N SER A 114 7.43 3.17 -17.80
CA SER A 114 8.03 2.27 -18.80
C SER A 114 7.35 2.31 -20.17
N GLY A 115 6.13 2.85 -20.30
CA GLY A 115 5.43 3.04 -21.57
C GLY A 115 5.45 4.47 -22.08
N LYS A 116 6.26 5.36 -21.48
CA LYS A 116 6.49 6.69 -22.03
C LYS A 116 7.63 6.64 -23.05
N PRO A 117 7.55 7.42 -24.14
CA PRO A 117 8.65 7.55 -25.07
C PRO A 117 9.88 8.12 -24.36
N VAL A 118 11.06 7.69 -24.81
CA VAL A 118 12.34 8.12 -24.27
C VAL A 118 13.25 8.61 -25.38
N GLU A 119 14.07 9.61 -25.08
CA GLU A 119 15.04 10.16 -26.01
C GLU A 119 16.46 9.84 -25.54
N GLN A 120 17.32 9.44 -26.48
CA GLN A 120 18.75 9.35 -26.27
C GLN A 120 19.36 10.71 -26.62
N VAL A 121 20.02 11.35 -25.67
CA VAL A 121 20.66 12.66 -25.83
C VAL A 121 22.18 12.54 -25.72
N CYS A 122 22.88 13.34 -26.53
CA CYS A 122 24.33 13.49 -26.46
C CYS A 122 24.71 14.21 -25.17
N LEU A 123 25.63 13.64 -24.38
CA LEU A 123 26.06 14.24 -23.11
C LEU A 123 26.81 15.57 -23.28
N GLU A 124 27.56 15.73 -24.37
CA GLU A 124 28.36 16.94 -24.61
C GLU A 124 27.57 18.08 -25.26
N THR A 125 26.68 17.73 -26.20
CA THR A 125 25.96 18.74 -27.00
C THR A 125 24.51 18.93 -26.58
N GLY A 126 23.96 18.05 -25.74
CA GLY A 126 22.56 18.05 -25.34
C GLY A 126 21.57 17.71 -26.47
N LYS A 127 22.06 17.42 -27.68
CA LYS A 127 21.21 17.15 -28.85
C LYS A 127 20.57 15.77 -28.77
N CYS A 128 19.31 15.68 -29.16
CA CYS A 128 18.60 14.41 -29.32
C CYS A 128 19.22 13.62 -30.48
N ILE A 129 19.68 12.40 -30.18
CA ILE A 129 20.32 11.45 -31.09
C ILE A 129 19.29 10.45 -31.63
N ALA A 130 18.40 9.96 -30.75
CA ALA A 130 17.39 8.97 -31.11
C ALA A 130 16.16 9.10 -30.19
N GLN A 131 15.01 8.67 -30.70
CA GLN A 131 13.76 8.59 -29.95
C GLN A 131 13.22 7.15 -30.01
N PHE A 132 12.62 6.71 -28.91
CA PHE A 132 12.06 5.36 -28.77
C PHE A 132 10.67 5.48 -28.14
N ASP A 133 9.74 4.59 -28.52
CA ASP A 133 8.38 4.62 -27.97
C ASP A 133 8.34 4.18 -26.50
N SER A 134 9.39 3.49 -26.04
CA SER A 134 9.56 3.13 -24.64
C SER A 134 11.01 2.89 -24.23
N ALA A 135 11.28 2.99 -22.93
CA ALA A 135 12.56 2.56 -22.34
C ALA A 135 12.89 1.08 -22.63
N THR A 136 11.86 0.23 -22.77
CA THR A 136 12.04 -1.20 -23.06
C THR A 136 12.53 -1.40 -24.49
N GLU A 137 12.02 -0.62 -25.43
CA GLU A 137 12.44 -0.64 -26.83
C GLU A 137 13.85 -0.08 -26.99
N ALA A 138 14.17 1.01 -26.30
CA ALA A 138 15.53 1.55 -26.24
C ALA A 138 16.53 0.49 -25.75
N ILE A 139 16.20 -0.25 -24.68
CA ILE A 139 17.05 -1.34 -24.18
C ILE A 139 17.19 -2.46 -25.21
N LYS A 140 16.10 -2.88 -25.86
CA LYS A 140 16.13 -3.92 -26.90
C LYS A 140 17.03 -3.52 -28.08
N GLN A 141 16.96 -2.26 -28.49
CA GLN A 141 17.78 -1.73 -29.58
C GLN A 141 19.26 -1.66 -29.16
N LEU A 142 19.56 -1.17 -27.96
CA LEU A 142 20.92 -1.16 -27.41
C LEU A 142 21.54 -2.57 -27.30
N VAL A 143 20.74 -3.56 -26.89
CA VAL A 143 21.16 -4.97 -26.81
C VAL A 143 21.40 -5.56 -28.21
N LYS A 144 20.58 -5.20 -29.21
CA LYS A 144 20.76 -5.64 -30.60
C LYS A 144 21.99 -5.03 -31.25
N ASP A 145 22.28 -3.76 -30.97
CA ASP A 145 23.38 -3.01 -31.58
C ASP A 145 24.75 -3.36 -30.99
N GLY A 146 24.81 -4.34 -30.07
CA GLY A 146 26.06 -4.76 -29.43
C GLY A 146 26.71 -3.67 -28.58
N ALA A 147 25.97 -2.58 -28.28
CA ALA A 147 26.46 -1.46 -27.50
C ALA A 147 26.65 -1.92 -26.05
N VAL A 148 27.90 -2.26 -25.74
CA VAL A 148 28.35 -2.91 -24.52
C VAL A 148 28.06 -2.05 -23.29
N ALA A 149 26.85 -2.16 -22.73
CA ALA A 149 26.54 -1.63 -21.41
C ALA A 149 27.41 -2.28 -20.31
N ALA A 150 27.96 -3.48 -20.58
CA ALA A 150 28.84 -4.20 -19.66
C ALA A 150 30.27 -3.62 -19.55
N GLU A 151 30.86 -3.12 -20.63
CA GLU A 151 32.22 -2.54 -20.62
C GLU A 151 32.25 -1.17 -19.93
N LYS A 152 31.19 -0.37 -20.10
CA LYS A 152 31.04 0.91 -19.40
C LYS A 152 30.83 0.75 -17.89
N TRP A 153 30.20 -0.34 -17.45
CA TRP A 153 30.00 -0.64 -16.02
C TRP A 153 31.31 -1.05 -15.32
N GLU A 154 32.19 -1.80 -15.98
CA GLU A 154 33.51 -2.17 -15.44
C GLU A 154 34.49 -0.99 -15.36
N MET A 155 34.45 -0.04 -16.30
CA MET A 155 35.21 1.20 -16.18
C MET A 155 34.75 2.07 -15.00
N TYR A 156 33.45 2.12 -14.72
CA TYR A 156 32.90 2.89 -13.59
C TYR A 156 33.25 2.29 -12.21
N LYS A 157 33.48 0.98 -12.12
CA LYS A 157 33.97 0.33 -10.90
C LYS A 157 35.46 0.58 -10.62
N LYS A 158 36.27 0.76 -11.67
CA LYS A 158 37.72 0.97 -11.55
C LYS A 158 38.12 2.41 -11.17
N SER A 159 37.19 3.37 -11.23
CA SER A 159 37.44 4.77 -10.84
C SER A 159 36.98 5.09 -9.41
N ARG A 160 36.85 4.08 -8.53
CA ARG A 160 36.44 4.25 -7.14
C ARG A 160 37.51 3.76 -6.18
#